data_AF-A0A847M743-F1
#
_entry.id   AF-A0A847M743-F1
#
_cell.length_a   1.000
_cell.length_b   1.000
_cell.length_c   1.000
_cell.angle_alpha   90.00
_cell.angle_beta   90.00
_cell.angle_gamma   90.00
#
_symmetry.space_group_name_H-M   'P 1'
#
loop_
_entity.id
_entity.type
_entity.pdbx_description
1 polymer ?
#
loop_
_entity_poly.entity_id
_entity_poly.type
_entity_poly.pdbx_seq_one_letter_code
_entity_poly.pdbx_strand_id
1 'polypeptide(L)'
;MKDQYSEPIQIRPYQLLCIVCAAEAEAPEPGPAGLLAAIREFPDRPVQFVCDAGGVYAWQTPGEDDDPDALRRCELRILQRLDLPPGAILPARTLLYRVLKAIPTIEDICDPELVDCTGNYEACVARGISAIIPERDPQEALAEKERSMEALRTAERVTTRPHLLMCSVCQYGKGTRPPMANDNLPELLQIILTERPDLPITLVRGADWLMCAPCPRRVPELNACVNVAGSGGLSNELRDLDLLEILGLHYGDTLPARELYLLLLDRVPVTTPVCARDNPGLSVWWDNCGARDHADAQGNANYRKGREELLLLLEDKANA
;
A
#
# COMPACT_ATOMS: atom_id res chain seq x y z
N MET A 1 8.80 -17.07 -10.22
CA MET A 1 8.14 -16.48 -9.03
C MET A 1 6.97 -15.56 -9.39
N LYS A 2 7.04 -14.79 -10.50
CA LYS A 2 5.83 -14.15 -11.07
C LYS A 2 4.68 -15.14 -11.32
N ASP A 3 5.00 -16.39 -11.64
CA ASP A 3 4.00 -17.37 -12.11
C ASP A 3 3.22 -18.10 -11.01
N GLN A 4 3.72 -18.20 -9.78
CA GLN A 4 3.07 -19.02 -8.74
C GLN A 4 1.81 -18.36 -8.16
N TYR A 5 1.70 -17.03 -8.29
CA TYR A 5 0.59 -16.26 -7.72
C TYR A 5 0.00 -15.25 -8.72
N SER A 6 0.26 -15.42 -10.02
CA SER A 6 -0.28 -14.54 -11.08
C SER A 6 -1.72 -14.85 -11.45
N GLU A 7 -2.14 -16.12 -11.31
CA GLU A 7 -3.50 -16.52 -11.66
C GLU A 7 -4.47 -16.05 -10.56
N PRO A 8 -5.51 -15.27 -10.93
CA PRO A 8 -6.51 -14.87 -9.97
C PRO A 8 -7.28 -16.07 -9.45
N ILE A 9 -7.44 -16.14 -8.13
CA ILE A 9 -8.44 -17.04 -7.56
C ILE A 9 -9.83 -16.45 -7.81
N GLN A 10 -10.70 -17.27 -8.37
CA GLN A 10 -12.10 -16.89 -8.60
C GLN A 10 -12.89 -17.11 -7.32
N ILE A 11 -13.61 -16.07 -6.90
CA ILE A 11 -14.51 -16.15 -5.74
C ILE A 11 -15.86 -15.50 -6.06
N ARG A 12 -16.88 -16.02 -5.41
CA ARG A 12 -18.21 -15.43 -5.32
C ARG A 12 -18.18 -14.24 -4.34
N PRO A 13 -18.85 -13.10 -4.59
CA PRO A 13 -18.80 -11.93 -3.69
C PRO A 13 -19.12 -12.23 -2.22
N TYR A 14 -20.11 -13.09 -1.93
CA TYR A 14 -20.45 -13.45 -0.54
C TYR A 14 -19.31 -14.17 0.19
N GLN A 15 -18.42 -14.87 -0.54
CA GLN A 15 -17.29 -15.56 0.07
C GLN A 15 -16.30 -14.59 0.71
N LEU A 16 -16.22 -13.33 0.28
CA LEU A 16 -15.44 -12.31 1.00
C LEU A 16 -15.99 -12.06 2.40
N LEU A 17 -17.31 -11.99 2.55
CA LEU A 17 -17.93 -11.79 3.86
C LEU A 17 -17.69 -13.03 4.73
N CYS A 18 -17.78 -14.23 4.15
CA CYS A 18 -17.45 -15.47 4.86
C CYS A 18 -16.00 -15.50 5.35
N ILE A 19 -15.03 -14.98 4.58
CA ILE A 19 -13.63 -14.86 5.03
C ILE A 19 -13.53 -13.97 6.27
N VAL A 20 -14.23 -12.82 6.29
CA VAL A 20 -14.26 -11.92 7.45
C VAL A 20 -14.89 -12.61 8.66
N CYS A 21 -16.02 -13.30 8.49
CA CYS A 21 -16.65 -14.08 9.56
C CYS A 21 -15.72 -15.19 10.10
N ALA A 22 -15.04 -15.90 9.20
CA ALA A 22 -14.19 -17.04 9.52
C ALA A 22 -12.85 -16.65 10.17
N ALA A 23 -12.45 -15.38 10.08
CA ALA A 23 -11.18 -14.91 10.64
C ALA A 23 -11.05 -15.16 12.15
N GLU A 24 -12.18 -15.19 12.86
CA GLU A 24 -12.29 -15.33 14.33
C GLU A 24 -12.90 -16.68 14.78
N ALA A 25 -13.32 -17.54 13.85
CA ALA A 25 -13.90 -18.85 14.17
C ALA A 25 -12.92 -19.99 13.84
N GLU A 26 -12.99 -21.10 14.58
CA GLU A 26 -12.54 -22.39 14.05
C GLU A 26 -13.50 -22.73 12.89
N ALA A 27 -13.16 -22.29 11.67
CA ALA A 27 -14.02 -22.49 10.52
C ALA A 27 -14.12 -23.98 10.17
N PRO A 28 -15.32 -24.51 9.91
CA PRO A 28 -15.46 -25.90 9.46
C PRO A 28 -14.87 -26.07 8.04
N GLU A 29 -14.12 -27.16 7.86
CA GLU A 29 -13.70 -27.69 6.55
C GLU A 29 -14.86 -28.47 5.90
N PRO A 30 -15.04 -28.49 4.56
CA PRO A 30 -14.42 -27.65 3.51
C PRO A 30 -15.26 -26.38 3.22
N GLY A 31 -14.62 -25.21 3.09
CA GLY A 31 -15.34 -23.95 2.91
C GLY A 31 -14.44 -22.70 3.00
N PRO A 32 -14.90 -21.56 3.57
CA PRO A 32 -14.15 -20.30 3.65
C PRO A 32 -12.77 -20.42 4.34
N ALA A 33 -12.54 -21.51 5.10
CA ALA A 33 -11.25 -21.85 5.71
C ALA A 33 -10.10 -21.96 4.69
N GLY A 34 -10.30 -22.67 3.57
CA GLY A 34 -9.25 -22.86 2.57
C GLY A 34 -8.90 -21.56 1.83
N LEU A 35 -9.92 -20.74 1.55
CA LEU A 35 -9.73 -19.43 0.94
C LEU A 35 -9.02 -18.45 1.88
N LEU A 36 -9.42 -18.41 3.16
CA LEU A 36 -8.75 -17.60 4.18
C LEU A 36 -7.29 -18.04 4.38
N ALA A 37 -7.03 -19.36 4.44
CA ALA A 37 -5.67 -19.89 4.55
C ALA A 37 -4.80 -19.45 3.37
N ALA A 38 -5.32 -19.54 2.14
CA ALA A 38 -4.58 -19.14 0.95
C ALA A 38 -4.35 -17.62 0.87
N ILE A 39 -5.27 -16.80 1.38
CA ILE A 39 -5.07 -15.35 1.54
C ILE A 39 -4.04 -15.06 2.64
N ARG A 40 -4.04 -15.79 3.76
CA ARG A 40 -3.04 -15.60 4.82
C ARG A 40 -1.63 -16.00 4.35
N GLU A 41 -1.51 -17.03 3.51
CA GLU A 41 -0.25 -17.41 2.87
C GLU A 41 0.29 -16.30 1.96
N PHE A 42 -0.56 -15.75 1.09
CA PHE A 42 -0.19 -14.63 0.22
C PHE A 42 -1.31 -13.57 0.15
N PRO A 43 -1.28 -12.56 1.05
CA PRO A 43 -2.39 -11.59 1.19
C PRO A 43 -2.63 -10.71 -0.02
N ASP A 44 -1.65 -10.61 -0.91
CA ASP A 44 -1.70 -9.74 -2.07
C ASP A 44 -1.97 -10.52 -3.38
N ARG A 45 -2.41 -11.79 -3.24
CA ARG A 45 -2.83 -12.61 -4.37
C ARG A 45 -3.99 -11.99 -5.13
N PRO A 46 -4.02 -12.06 -6.48
CA PRO A 46 -5.15 -11.54 -7.25
C PRO A 46 -6.41 -12.36 -6.97
N VAL A 47 -7.52 -11.65 -6.82
CA VAL A 47 -8.85 -12.23 -6.60
C VAL A 47 -9.79 -11.67 -7.66
N GLN A 48 -10.47 -12.55 -8.38
CA GLN A 48 -11.47 -12.21 -9.37
C GLN A 48 -12.87 -12.52 -8.83
N PHE A 49 -13.80 -11.56 -8.97
CA PHE A 49 -15.21 -11.85 -8.69
C PHE A 49 -15.90 -12.56 -9.85
N VAL A 50 -16.62 -13.63 -9.54
CA VAL A 50 -17.54 -14.32 -10.44
C VAL A 50 -18.90 -14.44 -9.76
N CYS A 51 -19.99 -14.18 -10.47
CA CYS A 51 -21.35 -14.30 -9.93
C CYS A 51 -22.38 -14.30 -11.04
N ASP A 52 -23.58 -14.83 -10.77
CA ASP A 52 -24.71 -14.73 -11.69
C ASP A 52 -25.30 -13.30 -11.74
N ALA A 53 -24.58 -12.38 -12.36
CA ALA A 53 -25.06 -11.00 -12.50
C ALA A 53 -26.18 -10.87 -13.56
N GLY A 54 -26.24 -11.80 -14.52
CA GLY A 54 -27.11 -11.73 -15.69
C GLY A 54 -26.90 -10.48 -16.56
N GLY A 55 -27.85 -10.20 -17.45
CA GLY A 55 -27.83 -9.01 -18.31
C GLY A 55 -26.56 -8.90 -19.17
N VAL A 56 -25.98 -7.70 -19.24
CA VAL A 56 -24.70 -7.45 -19.92
C VAL A 56 -23.50 -7.96 -19.13
N TYR A 57 -23.66 -8.80 -18.10
CA TYR A 57 -22.58 -9.46 -17.37
C TYR A 57 -22.78 -10.99 -17.29
N ALA A 58 -23.69 -11.56 -18.09
CA ALA A 58 -24.03 -12.99 -18.06
C ALA A 58 -22.84 -13.93 -18.33
N TRP A 59 -21.74 -13.44 -18.91
CA TRP A 59 -20.52 -14.24 -19.08
C TRP A 59 -19.73 -14.46 -17.77
N GLN A 60 -20.15 -13.85 -16.66
CA GLN A 60 -19.56 -14.04 -15.33
C GLN A 60 -20.32 -15.08 -14.48
N THR A 61 -21.43 -15.63 -15.01
CA THR A 61 -22.23 -16.65 -14.33
C THR A 61 -21.41 -17.93 -14.16
N PRO A 62 -21.17 -18.38 -12.92
CA PRO A 62 -20.42 -19.59 -12.67
C PRO A 62 -21.34 -20.82 -12.78
N GLY A 63 -20.98 -21.76 -13.65
CA GLY A 63 -21.74 -22.99 -13.85
C GLY A 63 -22.86 -22.87 -14.89
N GLU A 64 -23.72 -23.88 -14.96
CA GLU A 64 -24.81 -23.98 -15.95
C GLU A 64 -26.20 -23.63 -15.37
N ASP A 65 -26.34 -23.61 -14.04
CA ASP A 65 -27.60 -23.36 -13.34
C ASP A 65 -27.69 -21.91 -12.83
N ASP A 66 -28.88 -21.33 -12.88
CA ASP A 66 -29.16 -20.01 -12.31
C ASP A 66 -29.12 -20.05 -10.78
N ASP A 67 -28.56 -19.02 -10.16
CA ASP A 67 -28.59 -18.89 -8.71
C ASP A 67 -30.00 -18.51 -8.22
N PRO A 68 -30.39 -18.90 -6.99
CA PRO A 68 -31.58 -18.35 -6.36
C PRO A 68 -31.52 -16.81 -6.32
N ASP A 69 -32.63 -16.13 -6.64
CA ASP A 69 -32.73 -14.66 -6.69
C ASP A 69 -32.18 -13.98 -5.43
N ALA A 70 -32.37 -14.61 -4.27
CA ALA A 70 -31.90 -14.09 -2.99
C ALA A 70 -30.36 -14.11 -2.87
N LEU A 71 -29.68 -15.14 -3.38
CA LEU A 71 -28.21 -15.21 -3.43
C LEU A 71 -27.67 -14.18 -4.43
N ARG A 72 -28.28 -14.13 -5.62
CA ARG A 72 -27.95 -13.15 -6.65
C ARG A 72 -28.06 -11.71 -6.14
N ARG A 73 -29.14 -11.40 -5.41
CA ARG A 73 -29.34 -10.09 -4.76
C ARG A 73 -28.25 -9.79 -3.71
N CYS A 74 -27.88 -10.78 -2.89
CA CYS A 74 -26.81 -10.64 -1.88
C CYS A 74 -25.49 -10.24 -2.55
N GLU A 75 -25.09 -10.95 -3.61
CA GLU A 75 -23.83 -10.69 -4.30
C GLU A 75 -23.79 -9.36 -5.03
N LEU A 76 -24.88 -8.99 -5.71
CA LEU A 76 -24.99 -7.68 -6.36
C LEU A 76 -24.97 -6.53 -5.35
N ARG A 77 -25.54 -6.71 -4.15
CA ARG A 77 -25.43 -5.73 -3.06
C ARG A 77 -23.99 -5.56 -2.58
N ILE A 78 -23.24 -6.65 -2.45
CA ILE A 78 -21.82 -6.60 -2.07
C ILE A 78 -21.03 -5.83 -3.13
N LEU A 79 -21.16 -6.21 -4.40
CA LEU A 79 -20.48 -5.54 -5.52
C LEU A 79 -20.85 -4.06 -5.63
N GLN A 80 -22.12 -3.71 -5.45
CA GLN A 80 -22.59 -2.33 -5.42
C GLN A 80 -21.92 -1.54 -4.28
N ARG A 81 -21.90 -2.07 -3.06
CA ARG A 81 -21.27 -1.39 -1.90
C ARG A 81 -19.77 -1.23 -2.07
N LEU A 82 -19.14 -2.22 -2.68
CA LEU A 82 -17.72 -2.17 -2.99
C LEU A 82 -17.41 -1.26 -4.17
N ASP A 83 -18.39 -0.78 -4.94
CA ASP A 83 -18.18 -0.05 -6.21
C ASP A 83 -17.28 -0.83 -7.18
N LEU A 84 -17.65 -2.09 -7.44
CA LEU A 84 -16.92 -3.00 -8.32
C LEU A 84 -17.89 -3.78 -9.23
N PRO A 85 -17.58 -3.95 -10.53
CA PRO A 85 -18.34 -4.84 -11.40
C PRO A 85 -17.97 -6.31 -11.18
N PRO A 86 -18.84 -7.26 -11.59
CA PRO A 86 -18.46 -8.66 -11.78
C PRO A 86 -17.22 -8.77 -12.69
N GLY A 87 -16.32 -9.71 -12.42
CA GLY A 87 -15.07 -9.89 -13.15
C GLY A 87 -13.93 -8.97 -12.73
N ALA A 88 -14.16 -8.01 -11.83
CA ALA A 88 -13.09 -7.16 -11.30
C ALA A 88 -12.01 -8.00 -10.61
N ILE A 89 -10.74 -7.63 -10.84
CA ILE A 89 -9.56 -8.30 -10.26
C ILE A 89 -8.79 -7.30 -9.40
N LEU A 90 -8.61 -7.63 -8.11
CA LEU A 90 -7.83 -6.83 -7.16
C LEU A 90 -7.04 -7.74 -6.22
N PRO A 91 -5.94 -7.25 -5.59
CA PRO A 91 -5.28 -7.97 -4.51
C PRO A 91 -6.25 -8.26 -3.35
N ALA A 92 -6.18 -9.45 -2.76
CA ALA A 92 -7.08 -9.85 -1.67
C ALA A 92 -7.07 -8.85 -0.49
N ARG A 93 -5.89 -8.38 -0.08
CA ARG A 93 -5.73 -7.34 0.95
C ARG A 93 -6.53 -6.08 0.60
N THR A 94 -6.47 -5.61 -0.65
CA THR A 94 -7.23 -4.45 -1.12
C THR A 94 -8.73 -4.68 -0.99
N LEU A 95 -9.22 -5.84 -1.41
CA LEU A 95 -10.64 -6.19 -1.30
C LEU A 95 -11.10 -6.25 0.15
N LEU A 96 -10.35 -6.90 1.03
CA LEU A 96 -10.66 -6.99 2.44
C LEU A 96 -10.71 -5.61 3.09
N TYR A 97 -9.76 -4.72 2.79
CA TYR A 97 -9.83 -3.34 3.25
C TYR A 97 -11.08 -2.60 2.78
N ARG A 98 -11.49 -2.79 1.51
CA ARG A 98 -12.74 -2.20 0.99
C ARG A 98 -13.96 -2.77 1.70
N VAL A 99 -14.01 -4.08 1.96
CA VAL A 99 -15.11 -4.73 2.70
C VAL A 99 -15.23 -4.15 4.10
N LEU A 100 -14.13 -4.13 4.86
CA LEU A 100 -14.10 -3.60 6.23
C LEU A 100 -14.55 -2.13 6.31
N LYS A 101 -14.36 -1.38 5.23
CA LYS A 101 -14.76 0.02 5.14
C LYS A 101 -16.20 0.23 4.66
N ALA A 102 -16.58 -0.43 3.57
CA ALA A 102 -17.86 -0.21 2.88
C ALA A 102 -19.02 -1.02 3.50
N ILE A 103 -18.70 -2.11 4.19
CA ILE A 103 -19.67 -3.07 4.72
C ILE A 103 -19.41 -3.23 6.22
N PRO A 104 -19.86 -2.29 7.07
CA PRO A 104 -19.64 -2.36 8.51
C PRO A 104 -20.49 -3.44 9.21
N THR A 105 -21.58 -3.86 8.57
CA THR A 105 -22.50 -4.92 9.04
C THR A 105 -23.05 -5.70 7.85
N ILE A 106 -23.48 -6.93 8.11
CA ILE A 106 -24.07 -7.85 7.11
C ILE A 106 -25.59 -8.01 7.25
N GLU A 107 -26.23 -7.33 8.21
CA GLU A 107 -27.67 -7.49 8.54
C GLU A 107 -28.60 -7.37 7.32
N ASP A 108 -28.29 -6.48 6.36
CA ASP A 108 -29.08 -6.28 5.15
C ASP A 108 -28.46 -6.91 3.89
N ILE A 109 -27.42 -7.72 4.04
CA ILE A 109 -26.75 -8.41 2.93
C ILE A 109 -26.98 -9.90 3.01
N CYS A 110 -26.53 -10.50 4.11
CA CYS A 110 -26.50 -11.93 4.26
C CYS A 110 -27.87 -12.46 4.66
N ASP A 111 -28.31 -13.50 3.95
CA ASP A 111 -29.47 -14.29 4.33
C ASP A 111 -28.97 -15.53 5.07
N PRO A 112 -29.28 -15.70 6.37
CA PRO A 112 -28.85 -16.86 7.15
C PRO A 112 -29.33 -18.21 6.59
N GLU A 113 -30.39 -18.21 5.77
CA GLU A 113 -30.89 -19.43 5.12
C GLU A 113 -30.02 -19.84 3.91
N LEU A 114 -29.20 -18.92 3.38
CA LEU A 114 -28.39 -19.12 2.18
C LEU A 114 -26.89 -19.16 2.47
N VAL A 115 -26.44 -18.46 3.51
CA VAL A 115 -25.03 -18.35 3.86
C VAL A 115 -24.86 -18.50 5.36
N ASP A 116 -24.05 -19.47 5.78
CA ASP A 116 -23.70 -19.65 7.21
C ASP A 116 -22.87 -18.46 7.69
N CYS A 117 -23.53 -17.54 8.39
CA CYS A 117 -22.92 -16.38 9.01
C CYS A 117 -22.83 -16.63 10.51
N THR A 118 -21.66 -17.07 10.97
CA THR A 118 -21.39 -17.45 12.36
C THR A 118 -21.42 -16.28 13.38
N GLY A 119 -21.92 -15.10 12.99
CA GLY A 119 -22.10 -13.93 13.88
C GLY A 119 -20.83 -13.18 14.25
N ASN A 120 -19.66 -13.55 13.69
CA ASN A 120 -18.37 -12.93 14.04
C ASN A 120 -17.95 -11.77 13.12
N TYR A 121 -18.79 -11.38 12.16
CA TYR A 121 -18.44 -10.38 11.14
C TYR A 121 -18.11 -9.02 11.77
N GLU A 122 -19.04 -8.44 12.53
CA GLU A 122 -18.92 -7.11 13.13
C GLU A 122 -17.76 -7.06 14.14
N ALA A 123 -17.51 -8.17 14.85
CA ALA A 123 -16.37 -8.31 15.76
C ALA A 123 -15.03 -8.25 15.00
N CYS A 124 -14.94 -8.95 13.86
CA CYS A 124 -13.77 -8.87 12.98
C CYS A 124 -13.60 -7.45 12.40
N VAL A 125 -14.70 -6.83 11.96
CA VAL A 125 -14.69 -5.44 11.45
C VAL A 125 -14.13 -4.47 12.49
N ALA A 126 -14.55 -4.58 13.75
CA ALA A 126 -14.07 -3.73 14.83
C ALA A 126 -12.55 -3.86 15.09
N ARG A 127 -11.98 -5.05 14.85
CA ARG A 127 -10.53 -5.29 14.97
C ARG A 127 -9.75 -4.87 13.73
N GLY A 128 -10.41 -4.73 12.59
CA GLY A 128 -9.81 -4.31 11.33
C GLY A 128 -8.96 -5.39 10.67
N ILE A 129 -8.13 -4.97 9.72
CA ILE A 129 -7.44 -5.92 8.82
C ILE A 129 -6.53 -6.92 9.54
N SER A 130 -5.99 -6.56 10.71
CA SER A 130 -5.04 -7.40 11.46
C SER A 130 -5.70 -8.65 12.04
N ALA A 131 -7.02 -8.69 12.15
CA ALA A 131 -7.77 -9.91 12.46
C ALA A 131 -7.73 -10.93 11.31
N ILE A 132 -7.65 -10.45 10.07
CA ILE A 132 -7.71 -11.29 8.87
C ILE A 132 -6.30 -11.63 8.38
N ILE A 133 -5.46 -10.61 8.22
CA ILE A 133 -4.09 -10.70 7.74
C ILE A 133 -3.17 -10.31 8.90
N PRO A 134 -2.43 -11.26 9.50
CA PRO A 134 -1.48 -10.96 10.55
C PRO A 134 -0.47 -9.90 10.13
N GLU A 135 -0.06 -9.08 11.09
CA GLU A 135 1.05 -8.16 10.87
C GLU A 135 2.36 -8.95 10.70
N ARG A 136 3.34 -8.31 10.07
CA ARG A 136 4.68 -8.86 9.96
C ARG A 136 5.27 -9.08 11.35
N ASP A 137 5.99 -10.18 11.53
CA ASP A 137 6.66 -10.48 12.78
C ASP A 137 7.64 -9.34 13.14
N PRO A 138 7.49 -8.71 14.32
CA PRO A 138 8.41 -7.66 14.78
C PRO A 138 9.87 -8.12 14.85
N GLN A 139 10.14 -9.39 15.15
CA GLN A 139 11.52 -9.91 15.19
C GLN A 139 12.12 -10.00 13.79
N GLU A 140 11.34 -10.46 12.81
CA GLU A 140 11.73 -10.48 11.40
C GLU A 140 11.98 -9.05 10.89
N ALA A 141 11.09 -8.10 11.20
CA ALA A 141 11.24 -6.70 10.82
C ALA A 141 12.51 -6.06 11.40
N LEU A 142 12.83 -6.35 12.66
CA LEU A 142 14.07 -5.89 13.31
C LEU A 142 15.31 -6.51 12.65
N ALA A 143 15.31 -7.82 12.40
CA ALA A 143 16.42 -8.49 11.73
C ALA A 143 16.66 -7.96 10.30
N GLU A 144 15.60 -7.57 9.60
CA GLU A 144 15.68 -6.90 8.29
C GLU A 144 16.16 -5.45 8.39
N LYS A 145 15.77 -4.71 9.45
CA LYS A 145 16.35 -3.39 9.75
C LYS A 145 17.86 -3.49 9.93
N GLU A 146 18.33 -4.43 10.75
CA GLU A 146 19.76 -4.61 11.02
C GLU A 146 20.56 -4.91 9.75
N ARG A 147 20.07 -5.86 8.93
CA ARG A 147 20.72 -6.23 7.67
C ARG A 147 20.73 -5.08 6.65
N SER A 148 19.61 -4.38 6.48
CA SER A 148 19.53 -3.25 5.55
C SER A 148 20.37 -2.07 6.00
N MET A 149 20.49 -1.82 7.31
CA MET A 149 21.36 -0.79 7.85
C MET A 149 22.84 -1.08 7.62
N GLU A 150 23.26 -2.34 7.78
CA GLU A 150 24.64 -2.74 7.49
C GLU A 150 24.97 -2.60 6.00
N ALA A 151 24.05 -3.04 5.14
CA ALA A 151 24.18 -2.84 3.70
C ALA A 151 24.24 -1.35 3.34
N LEU A 152 23.41 -0.50 3.96
CA LEU A 152 23.39 0.94 3.71
C LEU A 152 24.71 1.62 4.09
N ARG A 153 25.33 1.24 5.21
CA ARG A 153 26.62 1.81 5.66
C ARG A 153 27.76 1.53 4.68
N THR A 154 27.77 0.34 4.10
CA THR A 154 28.85 -0.13 3.22
C THR A 154 28.57 0.05 1.74
N ALA A 155 27.33 0.45 1.38
CA ALA A 155 26.92 0.63 0.00
C ALA A 155 27.78 1.68 -0.73
N GLU A 156 28.36 1.30 -1.86
CA GLU A 156 29.00 2.24 -2.80
C GLU A 156 27.97 3.06 -3.59
N ARG A 157 26.71 2.60 -3.62
CA ARG A 157 25.57 3.20 -4.30
C ARG A 157 24.29 2.78 -3.60
N VAL A 158 23.37 3.73 -3.43
CA VAL A 158 22.05 3.47 -2.85
C VAL A 158 20.99 3.54 -3.93
N THR A 159 20.05 2.61 -3.90
CA THR A 159 18.83 2.68 -4.71
C THR A 159 17.70 3.21 -3.84
N THR A 160 16.80 4.01 -4.43
CA THR A 160 15.59 4.45 -3.73
C THR A 160 14.49 4.80 -4.73
N ARG A 161 13.24 4.79 -4.28
CA ARG A 161 12.14 5.33 -5.07
C ARG A 161 12.19 6.85 -5.07
N PRO A 162 11.87 7.51 -6.20
CA PRO A 162 11.84 8.96 -6.28
C PRO A 162 11.08 9.63 -5.13
N HIS A 163 9.81 9.26 -4.89
CA HIS A 163 8.99 9.97 -3.90
C HIS A 163 9.51 9.82 -2.46
N LEU A 164 10.31 8.79 -2.17
CA LEU A 164 10.88 8.59 -0.82
C LEU A 164 11.89 9.68 -0.47
N LEU A 165 12.50 10.35 -1.47
CA LEU A 165 13.32 11.54 -1.25
C LEU A 165 12.49 12.71 -0.71
N MET A 166 11.25 12.89 -1.19
CA MET A 166 10.34 13.88 -0.59
C MET A 166 9.90 13.45 0.81
N CYS A 167 9.68 12.15 1.02
CA CYS A 167 9.33 11.63 2.34
C CYS A 167 10.44 11.86 3.37
N SER A 168 11.71 11.73 3.01
CA SER A 168 12.83 11.99 3.92
C SER A 168 12.88 13.48 4.31
N VAL A 169 12.61 14.40 3.39
CA VAL A 169 12.50 15.86 3.67
C VAL A 169 11.35 16.13 4.64
N CYS A 170 10.16 15.55 4.40
CA CYS A 170 9.01 15.66 5.30
C CYS A 170 9.33 15.13 6.71
N GLN A 171 9.94 13.94 6.80
CA GLN A 171 10.34 13.34 8.07
C GLN A 171 11.35 14.23 8.81
N TYR A 172 12.33 14.77 8.07
CA TYR A 172 13.31 15.69 8.64
C TYR A 172 12.67 16.93 9.24
N GLY A 173 11.78 17.62 8.51
CA GLY A 173 11.11 18.82 9.01
C GLY A 173 10.15 18.54 10.18
N LYS A 174 9.58 17.33 10.25
CA LYS A 174 8.80 16.85 11.40
C LYS A 174 9.67 16.62 12.65
N GLY A 175 10.99 16.61 12.51
CA GLY A 175 11.93 16.32 13.59
C GLY A 175 12.26 14.82 13.73
N THR A 176 11.84 13.98 12.78
CA THR A 176 12.23 12.57 12.74
C THR A 176 13.73 12.47 12.44
N ARG A 177 14.45 11.71 13.26
CA ARG A 177 15.88 11.45 13.16
C ARG A 177 16.13 9.97 13.43
N PRO A 178 17.30 9.41 13.04
CA PRO A 178 17.67 8.06 13.41
C PRO A 178 17.60 7.80 14.93
N PRO A 179 17.27 6.57 15.36
CA PRO A 179 16.83 5.43 14.53
C PRO A 179 15.34 5.49 14.18
N MET A 180 14.98 5.07 12.96
CA MET A 180 13.60 4.90 12.52
C MET A 180 13.24 3.42 12.40
N ALA A 181 12.10 3.02 12.97
CA ALA A 181 11.73 1.60 13.01
C ALA A 181 11.32 1.04 11.64
N ASN A 182 10.53 1.80 10.87
CA ASN A 182 9.76 1.26 9.74
C ASN A 182 10.33 1.58 8.35
N ASP A 183 11.43 2.34 8.28
CA ASP A 183 12.19 2.63 7.06
C ASP A 183 13.61 3.09 7.42
N ASN A 184 14.47 3.28 6.41
CA ASN A 184 15.84 3.77 6.57
C ASN A 184 16.05 5.21 6.08
N LEU A 185 14.97 5.99 5.86
CA LEU A 185 15.07 7.32 5.26
C LEU A 185 15.83 8.32 6.16
N PRO A 186 15.56 8.39 7.48
CA PRO A 186 16.32 9.28 8.36
C PRO A 186 17.79 8.90 8.42
N GLU A 187 18.11 7.61 8.37
CA GLU A 187 19.50 7.12 8.39
C GLU A 187 20.23 7.45 7.10
N LEU A 188 19.60 7.25 5.94
CA LEU A 188 20.17 7.68 4.65
C LEU A 188 20.46 9.18 4.66
N LEU A 189 19.49 10.00 5.08
CA LEU A 189 19.65 11.44 5.12
C LEU A 189 20.75 11.87 6.09
N GLN A 190 20.86 11.22 7.26
CA GLN A 190 21.95 11.45 8.21
C GLN A 190 23.32 11.15 7.56
N ILE A 191 23.47 10.00 6.90
CA ILE A 191 24.73 9.63 6.20
C ILE A 191 25.11 10.68 5.15
N ILE A 192 24.16 11.13 4.34
CA ILE A 192 24.39 12.17 3.31
C ILE A 192 24.84 13.46 3.98
N LEU A 193 24.17 13.86 5.06
CA LEU A 193 24.48 15.10 5.74
C LEU A 193 25.82 15.07 6.47
N THR A 194 26.26 13.95 7.06
CA THR A 194 27.45 13.95 7.94
C THR A 194 28.68 13.22 7.41
N GLU A 195 28.53 12.27 6.50
CA GLU A 195 29.61 11.33 6.17
C GLU A 195 29.89 11.25 4.67
N ARG A 196 28.85 11.05 3.85
CA ARG A 196 28.97 10.74 2.43
C ARG A 196 28.00 11.59 1.60
N PRO A 197 28.26 12.91 1.47
CA PRO A 197 27.36 13.81 0.77
C PRO A 197 27.18 13.47 -0.71
N ASP A 198 28.20 12.89 -1.35
CA ASP A 198 28.18 12.56 -2.76
C ASP A 198 27.89 11.07 -3.01
N LEU A 199 27.35 10.36 -2.01
CA LEU A 199 26.91 8.97 -2.15
C LEU A 199 25.99 8.84 -3.38
N PRO A 200 26.33 8.04 -4.39
CA PRO A 200 25.50 7.91 -5.58
C PRO A 200 24.13 7.31 -5.25
N ILE A 201 23.06 7.99 -5.67
CA ILE A 201 21.69 7.52 -5.54
C ILE A 201 21.12 7.23 -6.91
N THR A 202 20.64 5.99 -7.10
CA THR A 202 19.91 5.57 -8.31
C THR A 202 18.42 5.51 -8.05
N LEU A 203 17.63 6.14 -8.92
CA LEU A 203 16.18 6.15 -8.85
C LEU A 203 15.60 4.85 -9.40
N VAL A 204 14.85 4.08 -8.60
CA VAL A 204 14.33 2.76 -8.98
C VAL A 204 12.82 2.62 -8.76
N ARG A 205 12.24 1.61 -9.42
CA ARG A 205 10.84 1.19 -9.23
C ARG A 205 10.70 0.22 -8.06
N GLY A 206 9.50 0.19 -7.48
CA GLY A 206 9.14 -0.80 -6.46
C GLY A 206 9.72 -0.51 -5.07
N ALA A 207 9.34 -1.32 -4.09
CA ALA A 207 9.73 -1.15 -2.69
C ALA A 207 11.20 -1.56 -2.45
N ASP A 208 12.08 -0.61 -2.74
CA ASP A 208 13.53 -0.72 -2.52
C ASP A 208 13.88 -1.32 -1.15
N TRP A 209 14.69 -2.38 -1.16
CA TRP A 209 15.03 -3.09 0.07
C TRP A 209 15.86 -2.23 1.01
N LEU A 210 16.82 -1.43 0.51
CA LEU A 210 17.65 -0.59 1.37
C LEU A 210 16.83 0.44 2.14
N MET A 211 15.70 0.91 1.62
CA MET A 211 14.83 1.86 2.31
C MET A 211 13.68 1.21 3.07
N CYS A 212 13.08 0.16 2.51
CA CYS A 212 11.80 -0.40 2.98
C CYS A 212 11.94 -1.77 3.65
N ALA A 213 13.15 -2.30 3.84
CA ALA A 213 13.39 -3.62 4.46
C ALA A 213 12.55 -3.89 5.73
N PRO A 214 12.48 -3.00 6.73
CA PRO A 214 11.70 -3.25 7.95
C PRO A 214 10.21 -2.90 7.82
N CYS A 215 9.78 -2.33 6.70
CA CYS A 215 8.43 -1.82 6.54
C CYS A 215 7.39 -2.97 6.62
N PRO A 216 6.35 -2.87 7.47
CA PRO A 216 5.29 -3.88 7.55
C PRO A 216 4.40 -3.92 6.29
N ARG A 217 4.55 -2.95 5.39
CA ARG A 217 3.80 -2.83 4.14
C ARG A 217 4.60 -3.22 2.90
N ARG A 218 5.86 -3.66 3.06
CA ARG A 218 6.68 -4.18 1.98
C ARG A 218 6.31 -5.64 1.73
N VAL A 219 6.10 -6.01 0.47
CA VAL A 219 5.96 -7.40 0.04
C VAL A 219 7.19 -7.76 -0.78
N PRO A 220 8.15 -8.50 -0.19
CA PRO A 220 9.41 -8.85 -0.85
C PRO A 220 9.23 -9.54 -2.19
N GLU A 221 8.27 -10.46 -2.29
CA GLU A 221 8.00 -11.31 -3.46
C GLU A 221 7.54 -10.48 -4.67
N LEU A 222 6.86 -9.36 -4.42
CA LEU A 222 6.38 -8.44 -5.44
C LEU A 222 7.31 -7.25 -5.66
N ASN A 223 8.30 -7.05 -4.79
CA ASN A 223 9.05 -5.81 -4.68
C ASN A 223 8.11 -4.59 -4.64
N ALA A 224 7.04 -4.64 -3.84
CA ALA A 224 5.96 -3.65 -3.86
C ALA A 224 5.58 -3.16 -2.47
N CYS A 225 4.93 -1.99 -2.43
CA CYS A 225 4.30 -1.44 -1.23
C CYS A 225 2.79 -1.69 -1.31
N VAL A 226 2.25 -2.44 -0.35
CA VAL A 226 0.83 -2.81 -0.29
C VAL A 226 0.05 -2.01 0.75
N ASN A 227 0.51 -0.80 1.04
CA ASN A 227 -0.28 0.11 1.85
C ASN A 227 -1.52 0.56 1.07
N VAL A 228 -2.65 -0.07 1.35
CA VAL A 228 -3.94 0.21 0.71
C VAL A 228 -4.76 1.26 1.47
N ALA A 229 -4.34 1.62 2.69
CA ALA A 229 -4.95 2.66 3.51
C ALA A 229 -4.02 3.89 3.54
N GLY A 230 -3.96 4.65 2.43
CA GLY A 230 -3.18 5.89 2.30
C GLY A 230 -2.13 5.83 1.19
N SER A 231 -0.92 6.38 1.43
CA SER A 231 0.17 6.40 0.44
C SER A 231 0.87 5.06 0.28
N GLY A 232 0.31 4.23 -0.58
CA GLY A 232 0.93 3.00 -1.08
C GLY A 232 0.42 2.63 -2.46
N GLY A 233 0.83 1.43 -2.92
CA GLY A 233 0.37 0.85 -4.18
C GLY A 233 0.48 1.80 -5.36
N LEU A 234 -0.63 1.92 -6.12
CA LEU A 234 -0.72 2.70 -7.35
C LEU A 234 -0.42 4.18 -7.15
N SER A 235 -0.81 4.78 -6.02
CA SER A 235 -0.49 6.18 -5.76
C SER A 235 1.01 6.41 -5.64
N ASN A 236 1.77 5.46 -5.08
CA ASN A 236 3.22 5.62 -4.99
C ASN A 236 3.90 5.46 -6.36
N GLU A 237 3.36 4.61 -7.25
CA GLU A 237 3.84 4.55 -8.63
C GLU A 237 3.62 5.88 -9.36
N LEU A 238 2.42 6.47 -9.24
CA LEU A 238 2.15 7.78 -9.86
C LEU A 238 3.00 8.90 -9.22
N ARG A 239 3.16 8.91 -7.89
CA ARG A 239 4.02 9.88 -7.20
C ARG A 239 5.46 9.84 -7.67
N ASP A 240 5.98 8.65 -7.94
CA ASP A 240 7.32 8.53 -8.48
C ASP A 240 7.41 9.15 -9.87
N LEU A 241 6.44 8.85 -10.75
CA LEU A 241 6.40 9.38 -12.10
C LEU A 241 6.22 10.92 -12.13
N ASP A 242 5.28 11.45 -11.33
CA ASP A 242 5.06 12.89 -11.20
C ASP A 242 6.34 13.59 -10.73
N LEU A 243 7.05 13.02 -9.75
CA LEU A 243 8.30 13.59 -9.26
C LEU A 243 9.40 13.51 -10.33
N LEU A 244 9.56 12.36 -10.99
CA LEU A 244 10.54 12.19 -12.07
C LEU A 244 10.33 13.21 -13.18
N GLU A 245 9.08 13.46 -13.57
CA GLU A 245 8.72 14.50 -14.55
C GLU A 245 9.15 15.89 -14.08
N ILE A 246 8.87 16.27 -12.83
CA ILE A 246 9.26 17.57 -12.27
C ILE A 246 10.79 17.75 -12.24
N LEU A 247 11.52 16.68 -11.90
CA LEU A 247 12.99 16.71 -11.82
C LEU A 247 13.65 16.61 -13.20
N GLY A 248 12.92 16.20 -14.24
CA GLY A 248 13.48 15.89 -15.56
C GLY A 248 14.38 14.65 -15.53
N LEU A 249 14.06 13.68 -14.68
CA LEU A 249 14.81 12.44 -14.49
C LEU A 249 13.98 11.22 -14.88
N HIS A 250 14.63 10.07 -14.99
CA HIS A 250 14.02 8.77 -15.27
C HIS A 250 14.45 7.74 -14.23
N TYR A 251 13.71 6.63 -14.16
CA TYR A 251 14.21 5.46 -13.47
C TYR A 251 15.53 4.97 -14.10
N GLY A 252 16.51 4.66 -13.25
CA GLY A 252 17.87 4.31 -13.63
C GLY A 252 18.86 5.47 -13.56
N ASP A 253 18.38 6.72 -13.58
CA ASP A 253 19.26 7.88 -13.41
C ASP A 253 19.95 7.83 -12.04
N THR A 254 21.22 8.20 -12.04
CA THR A 254 22.09 8.17 -10.86
C THR A 254 22.77 9.52 -10.70
N LEU A 255 22.61 10.12 -9.52
CA LEU A 255 23.21 11.40 -9.17
C LEU A 255 23.91 11.31 -7.81
N PRO A 256 24.93 12.14 -7.55
CA PRO A 256 25.41 12.36 -6.19
C PRO A 256 24.27 12.81 -5.28
N ALA A 257 24.18 12.26 -4.07
CA ALA A 257 23.05 12.54 -3.18
C ALA A 257 22.83 14.04 -2.93
N ARG A 258 23.90 14.80 -2.66
CA ARG A 258 23.82 16.25 -2.46
C ARG A 258 23.20 16.96 -3.66
N GLU A 259 23.67 16.68 -4.87
CA GLU A 259 23.14 17.27 -6.10
C GLU A 259 21.66 16.90 -6.30
N LEU A 260 21.30 15.64 -6.04
CA LEU A 260 19.93 15.16 -6.14
C LEU A 260 18.98 15.86 -5.16
N TYR A 261 19.40 16.05 -3.90
CA TYR A 261 18.60 16.77 -2.92
C TYR A 261 18.52 18.27 -3.26
N LEU A 262 19.60 18.92 -3.70
CA LEU A 262 19.54 20.32 -4.14
C LEU A 262 18.58 20.49 -5.33
N LEU A 263 18.64 19.60 -6.33
CA LEU A 263 17.70 19.58 -7.45
C LEU A 263 16.25 19.40 -6.97
N LEU A 264 16.01 18.46 -6.04
CA LEU A 264 14.70 18.23 -5.45
C LEU A 264 14.15 19.48 -4.77
N LEU A 265 14.94 20.09 -3.89
CA LEU A 265 14.53 21.25 -3.10
C LEU A 265 14.35 22.51 -3.96
N ASP A 266 15.09 22.65 -5.06
CA ASP A 266 14.88 23.69 -6.07
C ASP A 266 13.56 23.50 -6.83
N ARG A 267 13.37 22.32 -7.45
CA ARG A 267 12.27 22.06 -8.39
C ARG A 267 10.94 21.74 -7.73
N VAL A 268 10.94 21.32 -6.47
CA VAL A 268 9.72 20.91 -5.75
C VAL A 268 9.51 21.82 -4.53
N PRO A 269 8.93 23.02 -4.71
CA PRO A 269 8.69 23.97 -3.61
C PRO A 269 7.55 23.55 -2.68
N VAL A 270 6.58 22.79 -3.19
CA VAL A 270 5.40 22.30 -2.46
C VAL A 270 5.09 20.86 -2.82
N THR A 271 4.44 20.12 -1.92
CA THR A 271 4.19 18.68 -2.13
C THR A 271 2.96 18.37 -2.99
N THR A 272 2.06 19.34 -3.19
CA THR A 272 0.75 19.13 -3.82
C THR A 272 0.82 18.50 -5.22
N PRO A 273 1.71 18.93 -6.14
CA PRO A 273 1.80 18.35 -7.49
C PRO A 273 2.12 16.85 -7.49
N VAL A 274 2.86 16.37 -6.49
CA VAL A 274 3.27 14.98 -6.39
C VAL A 274 2.32 14.19 -5.49
N CYS A 275 1.98 14.73 -4.32
CA CYS A 275 1.37 13.94 -3.25
C CYS A 275 -0.16 14.07 -3.17
N ALA A 276 -0.74 15.18 -3.63
CA ALA A 276 -2.18 15.41 -3.47
C ALA A 276 -2.98 14.55 -4.45
N ARG A 277 -4.08 13.98 -3.96
CA ARG A 277 -5.00 13.13 -4.73
C ARG A 277 -6.42 13.45 -4.31
N ASP A 278 -7.27 13.77 -5.27
CA ASP A 278 -8.71 13.96 -5.05
C ASP A 278 -9.45 12.70 -5.49
N ASN A 279 -9.57 11.74 -4.57
CA ASN A 279 -10.15 10.43 -4.83
C ASN A 279 -11.31 10.15 -3.87
N PRO A 280 -12.36 9.44 -4.33
CA PRO A 280 -13.44 9.01 -3.45
C PRO A 280 -12.93 8.00 -2.40
N GLY A 281 -13.60 7.93 -1.25
CA GLY A 281 -13.16 7.16 -0.08
C GLY A 281 -13.19 5.62 -0.19
N LEU A 282 -13.37 5.05 -1.38
CA LEU A 282 -13.19 3.61 -1.65
C LEU A 282 -12.22 3.37 -2.82
N SER A 283 -11.54 4.42 -3.28
CA SER A 283 -10.62 4.36 -4.40
C SER A 283 -9.37 3.55 -4.05
N VAL A 284 -8.96 2.68 -4.98
CA VAL A 284 -7.66 1.97 -4.92
C VAL A 284 -6.46 2.90 -5.05
N TRP A 285 -6.70 4.14 -5.50
CA TRP A 285 -5.67 5.15 -5.67
C TRP A 285 -5.37 5.86 -4.35
N TRP A 286 -6.37 6.18 -3.54
CA TRP A 286 -6.14 6.91 -2.32
C TRP A 286 -7.39 6.91 -1.44
N ASP A 287 -7.22 6.55 -0.16
CA ASP A 287 -8.33 6.51 0.78
C ASP A 287 -8.28 7.58 1.89
N ASN A 288 -8.03 8.83 1.52
CA ASN A 288 -8.06 10.03 2.37
C ASN A 288 -7.20 10.04 3.65
N CYS A 289 -6.54 8.93 4.00
CA CYS A 289 -5.58 8.83 5.08
C CYS A 289 -4.29 9.56 4.67
N GLY A 290 -4.08 10.75 5.23
CA GLY A 290 -3.02 11.70 4.82
C GLY A 290 -3.51 12.87 3.95
N ALA A 291 -4.79 12.91 3.55
CA ALA A 291 -5.35 14.03 2.78
C ALA A 291 -5.42 15.35 3.57
N ARG A 292 -5.47 15.28 4.91
CA ARG A 292 -5.52 16.48 5.78
C ARG A 292 -4.27 17.36 5.65
N ASP A 293 -3.13 16.80 5.25
CA ASP A 293 -1.88 17.55 5.08
C ASP A 293 -1.73 18.19 3.67
N HIS A 294 -2.71 17.97 2.77
CA HIS A 294 -2.67 18.41 1.38
C HIS A 294 -3.85 19.32 0.98
N ALA A 295 -4.76 19.62 1.92
CA ALA A 295 -5.86 20.57 1.70
C ALA A 295 -5.41 22.04 1.70
N ASP A 296 -4.16 22.29 2.10
CA ASP A 296 -3.52 23.61 2.01
C ASP A 296 -2.86 23.77 0.63
N ALA A 297 -3.10 24.90 -0.03
CA ALA A 297 -2.43 25.28 -1.27
C ALA A 297 -0.90 25.29 -1.13
N GLN A 298 -0.38 25.42 0.10
CA GLN A 298 1.05 25.37 0.40
C GLN A 298 1.59 23.94 0.60
N GLY A 299 0.75 22.91 0.54
CA GLY A 299 1.13 21.50 0.75
C GLY A 299 1.50 21.18 2.21
N ASN A 300 2.33 20.16 2.40
CA ASN A 300 2.69 19.65 3.72
C ASN A 300 3.64 20.60 4.47
N ALA A 301 3.27 21.05 5.67
CA ALA A 301 4.06 21.98 6.47
C ALA A 301 5.43 21.43 6.91
N ASN A 302 5.52 20.12 7.18
CA ASN A 302 6.80 19.48 7.54
C ASN A 302 7.76 19.47 6.34
N TYR A 303 7.24 19.30 5.12
CA TYR A 303 8.08 19.41 3.92
C TYR A 303 8.68 20.80 3.78
N ARG A 304 7.88 21.86 3.94
CA ARG A 304 8.36 23.25 3.84
C ARG A 304 9.49 23.52 4.83
N LYS A 305 9.28 23.17 6.10
CA LYS A 305 10.29 23.28 7.15
C LYS A 305 11.55 22.46 6.83
N GLY A 306 11.38 21.19 6.44
CA GLY A 306 12.49 20.32 6.10
C GLY A 306 13.30 20.84 4.90
N ARG A 307 12.62 21.39 3.89
CA ARG A 307 13.23 22.03 2.73
C ARG A 307 14.10 23.21 3.12
N GLU A 308 13.57 24.13 3.93
CA GLU A 308 14.32 25.31 4.41
C GLU A 308 15.56 24.90 5.19
N GLU A 309 15.42 23.97 6.15
CA GLU A 309 16.55 23.51 6.96
C GLU A 309 17.60 22.76 6.14
N LEU A 310 17.19 21.88 5.22
CA LEU A 310 18.11 21.09 4.41
C LEU A 310 18.83 21.92 3.34
N LEU A 311 18.17 22.91 2.74
CA LEU A 311 18.83 23.82 1.78
C LEU A 311 20.04 24.49 2.44
N LEU A 312 19.85 25.07 3.63
CA LEU A 312 20.93 25.72 4.38
C LEU A 312 22.09 24.74 4.66
N LEU A 313 21.77 23.54 5.15
CA LEU A 313 22.78 22.54 5.50
C LEU A 313 23.56 21.99 4.28
N LEU A 314 22.91 21.89 3.12
CA LEU A 314 23.52 21.36 1.91
C LEU A 314 24.34 22.43 1.17
N GLU A 315 23.92 23.69 1.20
CA GLU A 315 24.64 24.83 0.61
C GLU A 315 25.87 25.23 1.43
N ASP A 316 25.78 25.28 2.76
CA ASP A 316 26.91 25.61 3.63
C ASP A 316 28.09 24.64 3.42
N LYS A 317 27.79 23.37 3.12
CA LYS A 317 28.78 22.32 2.86
C LYS A 317 29.28 22.27 1.41
N ALA A 318 28.69 23.04 0.50
CA ALA A 318 29.21 23.23 -0.85
C ALA A 318 30.34 24.28 -0.88
N ASN A 319 30.37 25.16 0.13
CA ASN A 319 31.33 26.26 0.25
C ASN A 319 32.49 25.98 1.22
N ALA A 320 32.52 24.80 1.84
CA ALA A 320 33.55 24.35 2.79
C ALA A 320 34.36 23.19 2.19
#